data_AF-A0A8S2KVR9-F1
#
_entry.id   AF-A0A8S2KVR9-F1
#
_cell.length_a   1.000
_cell.length_b   1.000
_cell.length_c   1.000
_cell.angle_alpha   90.00
_cell.angle_beta   90.00
_cell.angle_gamma   90.00
#
_symmetry.space_group_name_H-M   'P 1'
#
loop_
_entity.id
_entity.type
_entity.pdbx_description
1 polymer ?
#
loop_
_entity_poly.entity_id
_entity_poly.type
_entity_poly.pdbx_seq_one_letter_code
_entity_poly.pdbx_strand_id
1 'polypeptide(L)'
;VEGRQFVVLGDKEVDYDPNFRMYLTSKLPNPRLTPAHFGKSMVINYTVTLKGLEDQLLSVIVKNERKELEEQRERLIQETSVNKKLLKDLEDALLRELSTSTGNMLDN
;
A
#
# COMPACT_ATOMS: atom_id res chain seq x y z
N VAL A 1 -8.27 33.26 13.42
CA VAL A 1 -6.91 33.27 14.00
C VAL A 1 -6.56 31.83 14.24
N GLU A 2 -5.75 31.21 13.38
CA GLU A 2 -5.27 29.85 13.65
C GLU A 2 -4.34 29.92 14.87
N GLY A 3 -4.71 29.19 15.91
CA GLY A 3 -3.87 29.07 17.11
C GLY A 3 -2.62 28.26 16.79
N ARG A 4 -1.49 28.64 17.38
CA ARG A 4 -0.23 27.89 17.31
C ARG A 4 -0.47 26.44 17.74
N GLN A 5 -0.25 25.48 16.85
CA GLN A 5 -0.25 24.05 17.18
C GLN A 5 1.16 23.63 17.59
N PHE A 6 1.28 22.90 18.69
CA PHE A 6 2.55 22.42 19.20
C PHE A 6 2.39 21.07 19.89
N VAL A 7 3.49 20.34 20.02
CA VAL A 7 3.61 19.12 20.82
C VAL A 7 4.60 19.35 21.95
N VAL A 8 4.34 18.76 23.11
CA VAL A 8 5.28 18.81 24.24
C VAL A 8 6.17 17.57 24.19
N LEU A 9 7.47 17.79 24.01
CA LEU A 9 8.49 16.75 23.99
C LEU A 9 9.39 16.92 25.22
N GLY A 10 9.16 16.09 26.24
CA GLY A 10 9.81 16.26 27.53
C GLY A 10 9.35 17.55 28.21
N ASP A 11 10.27 18.49 28.38
CA ASP A 11 10.05 19.82 28.99
C ASP A 11 9.90 20.95 27.96
N LYS A 12 9.96 20.64 26.66
CA LYS A 12 9.95 21.63 25.57
C LYS A 12 8.68 21.59 24.75
N GLU A 13 8.16 22.77 24.42
CA GLU A 13 7.15 22.93 23.38
C GLU A 13 7.82 23.01 22.01
N VAL A 14 7.34 22.21 21.07
CA VAL A 14 7.82 22.17 19.68
C VAL A 14 6.65 22.39 18.74
N ASP A 15 6.79 23.34 17.82
CA ASP A 15 5.75 23.66 16.86
C ASP A 15 5.42 22.45 15.97
N TYR A 16 4.12 22.23 15.74
CA TYR A 16 3.63 21.09 14.97
C TYR A 16 3.36 21.50 13.52
N ASP A 17 3.99 20.82 12.57
CA ASP A 17 3.67 20.90 11.15
C ASP A 17 2.56 19.89 10.80
N PRO A 18 1.39 20.34 10.29
CA PRO A 18 0.33 19.44 9.83
C PRO A 18 0.75 18.40 8.77
N ASN A 19 1.84 18.64 8.05
CA ASN A 19 2.39 17.72 7.04
C ASN A 19 3.42 16.73 7.60
N PHE A 20 3.77 16.84 8.88
CA PHE A 20 4.75 15.96 9.51
C PHE A 20 4.29 14.50 9.47
N ARG A 21 5.22 13.59 9.15
CA ARG A 21 5.01 12.14 9.18
C ARG A 21 6.14 11.48 9.95
N MET A 22 5.78 10.56 10.84
CA MET A 22 6.74 9.78 11.62
C MET A 22 6.74 8.33 11.16
N TYR A 23 7.93 7.79 10.90
CA TYR A 23 8.15 6.38 10.60
C TYR A 23 9.18 5.82 11.58
N LEU A 24 8.84 4.73 12.23
CA LEU A 24 9.73 4.01 13.14
C LEU A 24 10.05 2.65 12.55
N THR A 25 11.33 2.29 12.50
CA THR A 25 11.78 1.01 11.93
C THR A 25 12.58 0.23 12.97
N SER A 26 12.53 -1.09 12.87
CA SER A 26 13.31 -1.99 13.72
C SER A 26 13.81 -3.16 12.88
N LYS A 27 15.04 -3.60 13.16
CA LYS A 27 15.59 -4.84 12.59
C LYS A 27 15.15 -6.09 13.35
N LEU A 28 14.53 -5.92 14.52
CA LEU A 28 14.03 -7.04 15.31
C LEU A 28 12.77 -7.61 14.63
N PRO A 29 12.68 -8.93 14.39
CA PRO A 29 11.52 -9.53 13.72
C PRO A 29 10.25 -9.46 14.57
N ASN A 30 10.39 -9.39 15.90
CA ASN A 30 9.28 -9.24 16.84
C ASN A 30 9.67 -8.25 17.95
N PRO A 31 9.63 -6.93 17.69
CA PRO A 31 9.90 -5.95 18.73
C PRO A 31 8.80 -6.02 19.78
N ARG A 32 9.19 -6.06 21.06
CA ARG A 32 8.23 -6.11 22.17
C ARG A 32 7.58 -4.73 22.36
N LEU A 33 6.46 -4.50 21.67
CA LEU A 33 5.60 -3.34 21.86
C LEU A 33 4.56 -3.65 22.94
N THR A 34 4.38 -2.73 23.88
CA THR A 34 3.27 -2.82 24.84
C THR A 34 1.94 -2.65 24.09
N PRO A 35 0.81 -3.16 24.62
CA PRO A 35 -0.50 -2.97 24.01
C PRO A 35 -0.83 -1.48 23.75
N ALA A 36 -0.41 -0.60 24.65
CA ALA A 36 -0.59 0.85 24.52
C ALA A 36 0.18 1.44 23.33
N HIS A 37 1.41 0.99 23.08
CA HIS A 37 2.18 1.43 21.91
C HIS A 37 1.63 0.83 20.62
N PHE A 38 1.26 -0.45 20.65
CA PHE A 38 0.71 -1.16 19.50
C PHE A 38 -0.61 -0.54 19.05
N GLY A 39 -1.52 -0.24 19.97
CA GLY A 39 -2.82 0.38 19.65
C GLY A 39 -2.73 1.82 19.11
N LYS A 40 -1.60 2.51 19.30
CA LYS A 40 -1.34 3.87 18.78
C LYS A 40 -0.53 3.87 17.48
N SER A 41 -0.11 2.71 17.00
CA SER A 41 0.81 2.58 15.87
C SER A 41 0.18 1.72 14.78
N MET A 42 0.47 2.04 13.52
CA MET A 42 0.23 1.11 12.41
C MET A 42 1.47 0.22 12.25
N VAL A 43 1.39 -1.03 12.70
CA VAL A 43 2.51 -1.97 12.60
C VAL A 43 2.49 -2.68 11.26
N ILE A 44 3.56 -2.51 10.49
CA ILE A 44 3.74 -3.15 9.18
C ILE A 44 4.89 -4.16 9.30
N ASN A 45 4.60 -5.44 9.05
CA ASN A 45 5.60 -6.51 9.09
C ASN A 45 6.20 -6.74 7.70
N TYR A 46 7.47 -6.35 7.52
CA TYR A 46 8.25 -6.55 6.28
C TYR A 46 9.22 -7.75 6.36
N THR A 47 8.98 -8.71 7.26
CA THR A 47 9.81 -9.90 7.33
C THR A 47 9.67 -10.72 6.05
N VAL A 48 10.82 -11.11 5.47
CA VAL A 48 10.85 -12.03 4.33
C VAL A 48 10.25 -13.37 4.75
N THR A 49 9.24 -13.81 4.02
CA THR A 49 8.65 -15.14 4.20
C THR A 49 9.47 -16.17 3.42
N LEU A 50 9.56 -17.41 3.90
CA LEU A 50 10.26 -18.48 3.19
C LEU A 50 9.77 -18.63 1.74
N LYS A 51 8.45 -18.61 1.55
CA LYS A 51 7.83 -18.64 0.22
C LYS A 51 8.23 -17.43 -0.62
N GLY A 52 8.22 -16.22 -0.06
CA GLY A 52 8.62 -15.02 -0.79
C GLY A 52 10.09 -15.05 -1.21
N LEU A 53 10.96 -15.63 -0.39
CA LEU A 53 12.36 -15.86 -0.73
C LEU A 53 12.51 -16.92 -1.84
N GLU A 54 11.76 -18.02 -1.74
CA GLU A 54 11.74 -19.07 -2.76
C GLU A 54 11.32 -18.52 -4.13
N ASP A 55 10.23 -17.75 -4.17
CA ASP A 55 9.73 -17.11 -5.39
C ASP A 55 10.78 -16.14 -5.99
N GLN A 56 11.50 -15.40 -5.14
CA GLN A 56 12.58 -14.51 -5.58
C GLN A 56 13.76 -15.28 -6.17
N LEU A 57 14.21 -16.34 -5.50
CA LEU A 57 15.32 -17.16 -5.98
C LEU A 57 14.96 -17.87 -7.28
N LEU A 58 13.73 -18.36 -7.41
CA LEU A 58 13.22 -18.97 -8.64
C LEU A 58 13.25 -17.98 -9.81
N SER A 59 12.78 -16.74 -9.59
CA SER A 59 12.83 -15.68 -10.61
C SER A 59 14.27 -15.42 -11.08
N VAL A 60 15.25 -15.38 -10.16
CA VAL A 60 16.67 -15.22 -10.51
C VAL A 60 17.19 -16.38 -11.36
N ILE A 61 16.87 -17.63 -10.98
CA ILE A 61 17.30 -18.83 -11.73
C ILE A 61 16.67 -18.85 -13.12
N VAL A 62 15.35 -18.66 -13.21
CA VAL A 62 14.62 -18.67 -14.49
C VAL A 62 15.11 -17.55 -15.41
N LYS A 63 15.42 -16.37 -14.87
CA LYS A 63 16.00 -15.28 -15.66
C LYS A 63 17.34 -15.64 -16.29
N ASN A 64 18.16 -16.43 -15.59
CA ASN A 64 19.46 -16.86 -16.08
C ASN A 64 19.35 -18.04 -17.06
N GLU A 65 18.44 -18.99 -16.82
CA GLU A 65 18.29 -20.20 -17.64
C GLU A 65 17.36 -20.01 -18.85
N ARG A 66 16.28 -19.25 -18.69
CA ARG A 66 15.22 -19.02 -19.68
C ARG A 66 14.69 -17.60 -19.63
N LYS A 67 15.54 -16.65 -20.06
CA LYS A 67 15.28 -15.22 -19.99
C LYS A 67 13.96 -14.80 -20.62
N GLU A 68 13.58 -15.35 -21.78
CA GLU A 68 12.33 -14.97 -22.44
C GLU A 68 11.08 -15.26 -21.60
N LEU A 69 11.11 -16.32 -20.78
CA LEU A 69 9.99 -16.68 -19.89
C LEU A 69 9.85 -15.67 -18.75
N GLU A 70 10.96 -15.21 -18.16
CA GLU A 70 10.89 -14.19 -17.11
C GLU A 70 10.43 -12.84 -17.68
N GLU A 71 10.92 -12.46 -18.85
CA GLU A 71 10.45 -11.24 -19.54
C GLU A 71 8.95 -11.33 -19.88
N GLN A 72 8.45 -12.50 -20.28
CA GLN A 72 7.02 -12.72 -20.49
C GLN A 72 6.23 -12.63 -19.18
N ARG A 73 6.73 -13.20 -18.09
CA ARG A 73 6.13 -13.11 -16.76
C ARG A 73 6.02 -11.66 -16.29
N GLU A 74 7.10 -10.88 -16.42
CA GLU A 74 7.12 -9.46 -16.06
C GLU A 74 6.09 -8.65 -16.87
N ARG A 75 6.00 -8.87 -18.19
CA ARG A 75 4.98 -8.24 -19.04
C ARG A 75 3.56 -8.58 -18.59
N LEU A 76 3.28 -9.87 -18.34
CA LEU A 76 1.96 -10.33 -17.90
C LEU A 76 1.57 -9.75 -16.53
N ILE A 77 2.52 -9.57 -15.61
CA ILE A 77 2.26 -8.92 -14.32
C ILE A 77 1.85 -7.46 -14.51
N GLN A 78 2.55 -6.72 -15.38
CA GLN A 78 2.23 -5.33 -15.68
C GLN A 78 0.84 -5.21 -16.33
N GLU A 79 0.57 -6.01 -17.35
CA GLU A 79 -0.72 -6.03 -18.05
C GLU A 79 -1.86 -6.37 -17.10
N THR A 80 -1.68 -7.39 -16.25
CA THR A 80 -2.67 -7.76 -15.23
C THR A 80 -2.94 -6.60 -14.27
N SER A 81 -1.90 -5.87 -13.84
CA SER A 81 -2.06 -4.71 -12.96
C SER A 81 -2.83 -3.58 -13.62
N VAL A 82 -2.54 -3.28 -14.89
CA VAL A 82 -3.25 -2.26 -15.67
C VAL A 82 -4.71 -2.66 -15.87
N ASN A 83 -4.96 -3.91 -16.26
CA ASN A 83 -6.31 -4.42 -16.51
C ASN A 83 -7.16 -4.42 -15.23
N LYS A 84 -6.58 -4.80 -14.07
CA LYS A 84 -7.28 -4.73 -12.79
C LYS A 84 -7.65 -3.30 -12.39
N LYS A 85 -6.75 -2.34 -12.64
CA LYS A 85 -7.03 -0.92 -12.39
C LYS A 85 -8.17 -0.44 -13.31
N LEU A 86 -8.07 -0.72 -14.60
CA LEU A 86 -9.10 -0.35 -15.57
C LEU A 86 -10.47 -0.95 -15.22
N LEU A 87 -10.50 -2.23 -14.83
CA LEU A 87 -11.74 -2.88 -14.41
C LEU A 87 -12.38 -2.15 -13.23
N LYS A 88 -11.59 -1.81 -12.20
CA LYS A 88 -12.09 -1.04 -11.06
C LYS A 88 -12.59 0.34 -11.47
N ASP A 89 -11.85 1.05 -12.32
CA ASP A 89 -12.24 2.38 -12.78
C ASP A 89 -13.57 2.33 -13.57
N LEU A 90 -13.78 1.27 -14.36
CA LEU A 90 -15.04 1.01 -15.07
C LEU A 90 -16.19 0.64 -14.12
N GLU A 91 -15.93 -0.18 -13.10
CA GLU A 91 -16.92 -0.52 -12.05
C GLU A 91 -17.35 0.74 -11.28
N ASP A 92 -16.39 1.58 -10.88
CA ASP A 92 -16.65 2.85 -10.18
C ASP A 92 -17.45 3.83 -11.07
N ALA A 93 -17.13 3.88 -12.37
CA ALA A 93 -17.87 4.70 -13.33
C ALA A 93 -19.33 4.22 -13.51
N LEU A 94 -19.53 2.90 -13.65
CA LEU A 94 -20.85 2.30 -13.77
C LEU A 94 -21.72 2.57 -12.52
N LEU A 95 -21.15 2.39 -11.33
CA LEU A 95 -21.84 2.70 -10.07
C LEU A 95 -22.19 4.19 -9.95
N ARG A 96 -21.32 5.08 -10.43
CA ARG A 96 -21.60 6.51 -10.47
C ARG A 96 -22.77 6.81 -11.41
N GLU A 97 -22.81 6.24 -12.60
CA GLU A 97 -23.92 6.45 -13.56
C GLU A 97 -25.24 5.91 -13.00
N LEU A 98 -25.23 4.70 -12.43
CA LEU A 98 -26.37 4.09 -11.73
C LEU A 98 -26.93 4.98 -10.62
N SER A 99 -26.06 5.55 -9.79
CA SER A 99 -26.45 6.38 -8.64
C SER A 99 -26.87 7.79 -9.02
N THR A 100 -26.45 8.30 -10.17
CA THR A 100 -26.79 9.65 -10.65
C THR A 100 -27.95 9.67 -11.63
N SER A 101 -28.34 8.53 -12.20
CA SER A 101 -29.48 8.42 -13.10
C SER A 101 -30.80 8.47 -12.31
N THR A 102 -31.42 9.65 -12.25
CA THR A 102 -32.81 9.84 -11.80
C THR A 102 -33.77 9.55 -12.95
N GLY A 103 -33.85 8.29 -13.40
CA GLY A 103 -34.70 7.89 -14.53
C GLY A 103 -34.38 6.48 -15.01
N ASN A 104 -35.39 5.80 -15.59
CA ASN A 104 -35.31 4.39 -16.02
C ASN A 104 -34.09 4.15 -16.93
N MET A 105 -33.23 3.20 -16.56
CA MET A 105 -31.94 2.95 -17.23
C MET A 105 -32.04 2.41 -18.67
N LEU A 106 -33.24 2.14 -19.18
CA LEU A 106 -33.49 1.58 -20.51
C LEU A 106 -33.89 2.65 -21.55
N ASP A 107 -33.95 3.93 -21.17
CA ASP A 107 -34.33 5.02 -22.08
C ASP A 107 -33.15 5.63 -22.87
N ASN A 108 -31.92 5.07 -22.77
CA ASN A 108 -30.77 5.40 -23.63
C ASN A 108 -30.03 4.15 -24.11
#